data_AF-A0A7W8GAC1-F1
#
_entry.id   AF-A0A7W8GAC1-F1
#
_cell.length_a   1.000
_cell.length_b   1.000
_cell.length_c   1.000
_cell.angle_alpha   90.00
_cell.angle_beta   90.00
_cell.angle_gamma   90.00
#
_symmetry.space_group_name_H-M   'P 1'
#
loop_
_entity.id
_entity.type
_entity.pdbx_description
1 polymer ?
#
loop_
_entity_poly.entity_id
_entity_poly.type
_entity_poly.pdbx_seq_one_letter_code
_entity_poly.pdbx_strand_id
1 'polypeptide(L)'
;MNVLTPIQKEIATALEQLKEKSLITEALLAKKVRENAKIQGKNKAGICLKDLEVCIEYLAENNQLKFALHLNSANDILIKREESWKLLESDAKKRRQSSEKSISVLTNGDLRGKSSGGKPVKKRTDRKKLDYRNFEDED
;
A
#
# COMPACT_ATOMS: atom_id res chain seq x y z
N MET A 1 3.83 -1.26 25.08
CA MET A 1 4.84 -1.20 23.99
C MET A 1 4.18 -1.70 22.72
N ASN A 2 3.86 -0.82 21.77
CA ASN A 2 3.22 -1.20 20.52
C ASN A 2 4.19 -2.05 19.68
N VAL A 3 3.89 -3.34 19.54
CA VAL A 3 4.67 -4.25 18.69
C VAL A 3 4.28 -3.96 17.24
N LEU A 4 5.12 -3.18 16.55
CA LEU A 4 4.91 -2.89 15.13
C LEU A 4 4.99 -4.19 14.31
N THR A 5 4.03 -4.36 13.41
CA THR A 5 4.08 -5.43 12.40
C THR A 5 5.25 -5.19 11.44
N PRO A 6 5.71 -6.22 10.69
CA PRO A 6 6.81 -6.04 9.73
C PRO A 6 6.59 -4.88 8.74
N ILE A 7 5.36 -4.70 8.23
CA ILE A 7 5.04 -3.58 7.34
C ILE A 7 5.04 -2.23 8.02
N GLN A 8 4.60 -2.18 9.27
CA GLN A 8 4.67 -0.96 10.05
C GLN A 8 6.12 -0.57 10.36
N LYS A 9 7.01 -1.55 10.63
CA LYS A 9 8.45 -1.28 10.79
C LYS A 9 9.05 -0.67 9.53
N GLU A 10 8.78 -1.25 8.36
CA GLU A 10 9.27 -0.71 7.09
C GLU A 10 8.70 0.68 6.78
N ILE A 11 7.42 0.93 7.09
CA ILE A 11 6.82 2.26 6.96
C ILE A 11 7.51 3.26 7.89
N ALA A 12 7.75 2.91 9.15
CA ALA A 12 8.44 3.78 10.10
C ALA A 12 9.89 4.08 9.65
N THR A 13 10.63 3.07 9.20
CA THR A 13 11.97 3.25 8.64
C THR A 13 11.96 4.13 7.39
N ALA A 14 10.98 3.96 6.51
CA ALA A 14 10.83 4.80 5.32
C ALA A 14 10.51 6.26 5.69
N LEU A 15 9.67 6.50 6.70
CA LEU A 15 9.39 7.85 7.23
C LEU A 15 10.63 8.49 7.84
N GLU A 16 11.44 7.72 8.58
CA GLU A 16 12.69 8.20 9.16
C GLU A 16 13.72 8.59 8.10
N GLN A 17 13.85 7.78 7.04
CA GLN A 17 14.72 8.10 5.89
C GLN A 17 14.24 9.33 5.11
N LEU A 18 12.94 9.63 5.16
CA LEU A 18 12.34 10.78 4.48
C LEU A 18 12.15 12.00 5.40
N LYS A 19 12.69 11.97 6.64
CA LYS A 19 12.50 13.03 7.66
C LYS A 19 12.94 14.44 7.24
N GLU A 20 13.86 14.53 6.29
CA GLU A 20 14.36 15.81 5.77
C GLU A 20 13.39 16.45 4.78
N LYS A 21 12.41 15.70 4.26
CA LYS A 21 11.38 16.25 3.38
C LYS A 21 10.27 16.90 4.20
N SER A 22 9.93 18.13 3.81
CA SER A 22 8.80 18.87 4.38
C SER A 22 7.44 18.24 4.04
N LEU A 23 7.35 17.63 2.85
CA LEU A 23 6.15 16.97 2.34
C LEU A 23 6.51 15.59 1.77
N ILE A 24 5.81 14.57 2.25
CA ILE A 24 5.94 13.19 1.79
C ILE A 24 4.57 12.77 1.22
N THR A 25 4.53 12.41 -0.05
CA THR A 25 3.31 11.86 -0.67
C THR A 25 3.22 10.36 -0.41
N GLU A 26 2.00 9.82 -0.40
CA GLU A 26 1.77 8.38 -0.28
C GLU A 26 2.60 7.57 -1.30
N ALA A 27 2.62 8.01 -2.56
CA ALA A 27 3.36 7.33 -3.62
C ALA A 27 4.87 7.30 -3.34
N LEU A 28 5.42 8.39 -2.80
CA LEU A 28 6.83 8.46 -2.43
C LEU A 28 7.14 7.53 -1.24
N LEU A 29 6.28 7.52 -0.22
CA LEU A 29 6.41 6.63 0.92
C LEU A 29 6.34 5.16 0.47
N ALA A 30 5.33 4.79 -0.33
CA ALA A 30 5.18 3.44 -0.85
C ALA A 30 6.36 3.01 -1.71
N LYS A 31 6.92 3.92 -2.52
CA LYS A 31 8.15 3.67 -3.27
C LYS A 31 9.31 3.34 -2.34
N LYS A 32 9.50 4.13 -1.28
CA LYS A 32 10.58 3.92 -0.32
C LYS A 32 10.44 2.60 0.46
N VAL A 33 9.23 2.27 0.89
CA VAL A 33 8.93 0.97 1.53
C VAL A 33 9.27 -0.20 0.59
N ARG A 34 8.90 -0.11 -0.70
CA ARG A 34 9.26 -1.14 -1.68
C ARG A 34 10.77 -1.27 -1.89
N GLU A 35 11.48 -0.14 -1.95
CA GLU A 35 12.95 -0.12 -2.07
C GLU A 35 13.61 -0.81 -0.87
N ASN A 36 13.18 -0.46 0.35
CA ASN A 36 13.75 -1.01 1.59
C ASN A 36 13.47 -2.51 1.70
N ALA A 37 12.24 -2.93 1.41
CA ALA A 37 11.83 -4.33 1.45
C ALA A 37 12.18 -5.14 0.20
N LYS A 38 12.88 -4.53 -0.78
CA LYS A 38 13.28 -5.17 -2.07
C LYS A 38 12.10 -5.80 -2.82
N ILE A 39 10.92 -5.19 -2.77
CA ILE A 39 9.71 -5.67 -3.44
C ILE A 39 9.80 -5.35 -4.93
N GLN A 40 9.98 -6.37 -5.77
CA GLN A 40 10.10 -6.21 -7.23
C GLN A 40 8.75 -6.14 -7.97
N GLY A 41 7.62 -6.34 -7.26
CA GLY A 41 6.25 -6.26 -7.79
C GLY A 41 5.42 -5.12 -7.17
N LYS A 42 4.21 -4.90 -7.69
CA LYS A 42 3.25 -3.88 -7.18
C LYS A 42 3.75 -2.42 -7.19
N ASN A 43 4.23 -1.96 -8.35
CA ASN A 43 4.72 -0.58 -8.55
C ASN A 43 3.68 0.52 -8.27
N LYS A 44 2.38 0.19 -8.25
CA LYS A 44 1.27 1.11 -7.98
C LYS A 44 0.55 0.86 -6.66
N ALA A 45 1.09 -0.01 -5.79
CA ALA A 45 0.49 -0.21 -4.48
C ALA A 45 0.72 1.02 -3.58
N GLY A 46 -0.32 1.39 -2.85
CA GLY A 46 -0.32 2.44 -1.84
C GLY A 46 -0.03 1.89 -0.43
N ILE A 47 -0.24 2.75 0.56
CA ILE A 47 -0.08 2.42 1.99
C ILE A 47 -1.47 2.31 2.63
N CYS A 48 -1.66 1.27 3.45
CA CYS A 48 -2.89 1.15 4.25
C CYS A 48 -2.94 2.28 5.28
N LEU A 49 -4.06 2.99 5.33
CA LEU A 49 -4.25 4.11 6.26
C LEU A 49 -4.03 3.67 7.71
N LYS A 50 -4.58 2.52 8.10
CA LYS A 50 -4.48 2.02 9.48
C LYS A 50 -3.04 1.79 9.91
N ASP A 51 -2.24 1.16 9.05
CA ASP A 51 -0.82 0.91 9.35
C ASP A 51 -0.04 2.23 9.45
N LEU A 52 -0.37 3.21 8.60
CA LEU A 52 0.26 4.52 8.65
C LEU A 52 -0.07 5.30 9.93
N GLU A 53 -1.33 5.29 10.37
CA GLU A 53 -1.75 5.96 11.61
C GLU A 53 -0.99 5.39 12.81
N VAL A 54 -0.90 4.05 12.92
CA VAL A 54 -0.12 3.38 13.97
C VAL A 54 1.35 3.77 13.93
N CYS A 55 1.95 3.87 12.75
CA CYS A 55 3.35 4.30 12.61
C CYS A 55 3.57 5.75 13.06
N ILE A 56 2.63 6.65 12.76
CA ILE A 56 2.75 8.05 13.16
C ILE A 56 2.59 8.20 14.68
N GLU A 57 1.60 7.53 15.26
CA GLU A 57 1.44 7.47 16.72
C GLU A 57 2.70 6.93 17.38
N TYR A 58 3.24 5.82 16.86
CA TYR A 58 4.48 5.23 17.37
C TYR A 58 5.67 6.21 17.30
N LEU A 59 5.90 6.87 16.17
CA LEU A 59 7.01 7.81 16.01
C LEU A 59 6.87 9.04 16.91
N ALA A 60 5.62 9.49 17.13
CA ALA A 60 5.32 10.59 18.02
C ALA A 60 5.51 10.22 19.50
N GLU A 61 5.03 9.04 19.93
CA GLU A 61 5.19 8.53 21.30
C GLU A 61 6.67 8.33 21.67
N ASN A 62 7.50 7.92 20.70
CA ASN A 62 8.93 7.75 20.91
C ASN A 62 9.74 9.06 20.76
N ASN A 63 9.07 10.22 20.66
CA ASN A 63 9.68 11.54 20.47
C ASN A 63 10.67 11.62 19.28
N GLN A 64 10.52 10.74 18.27
CA GLN A 64 11.42 10.70 17.14
C GLN A 64 11.03 11.75 16.09
N LEU A 65 9.78 11.68 15.63
CA LEU A 65 9.29 12.52 14.53
C LEU A 65 7.80 12.83 14.73
N LYS A 66 7.41 14.06 14.40
CA LYS A 66 6.03 14.52 14.46
C LYS A 66 5.55 14.83 13.05
N PHE A 67 4.50 14.13 12.64
CA PHE A 67 3.93 14.25 11.30
C PHE A 67 2.43 14.50 11.38
N ALA A 68 1.94 15.36 10.49
CA ALA A 68 0.53 15.64 10.29
C ALA A 68 0.04 14.98 8.99
N LEU A 69 -1.06 14.24 9.09
CA LEU A 69 -1.75 13.64 7.96
C LEU A 69 -2.75 14.61 7.35
N HIS A 70 -2.70 14.74 6.03
CA HIS A 70 -3.65 15.48 5.23
C HIS A 70 -4.09 14.64 4.03
N LEU A 71 -5.19 15.03 3.40
CA LEU A 71 -5.60 14.51 2.10
C LEU A 71 -5.49 15.60 1.04
N ASN A 72 -5.11 15.21 -0.18
CA ASN A 72 -5.24 16.08 -1.35
C ASN A 72 -6.70 16.04 -1.90
N SER A 73 -6.94 16.77 -2.99
CA SER A 73 -8.24 16.77 -3.70
C SER A 73 -8.63 15.40 -4.29
N ALA A 74 -7.67 14.51 -4.51
CA ALA A 74 -7.88 13.14 -4.99
C ALA A 74 -8.10 12.12 -3.85
N ASN A 75 -8.12 12.57 -2.59
CA ASN A 75 -8.15 11.72 -1.40
C ASN A 75 -6.91 10.80 -1.23
N ASP A 76 -5.77 11.20 -1.77
CA ASP A 76 -4.46 10.59 -1.49
C ASP A 76 -3.86 11.19 -0.22
N ILE A 77 -3.07 10.36 0.47
CA ILE A 77 -2.43 10.76 1.73
C ILE A 77 -1.22 11.67 1.46
N LEU A 78 -1.19 12.78 2.18
CA LEU A 78 -0.08 13.71 2.28
C LEU A 78 0.40 13.75 3.73
N ILE A 79 1.70 13.58 3.93
CA ILE A 79 2.33 13.58 5.24
C ILE A 79 3.22 14.82 5.30
N LYS A 80 2.91 15.72 6.23
CA LYS A 80 3.67 16.94 6.46
C LYS A 80 4.42 16.85 7.77
N ARG A 81 5.64 17.39 7.80
CA ARG A 81 6.38 17.55 9.04
C ARG A 81 5.85 18.78 9.77
N GLU A 82 5.40 18.60 11.01
CA GLU A 82 4.85 19.68 11.85
C GLU A 82 5.36 19.56 13.29
N GLU A 83 5.12 20.59 14.10
CA GLU A 83 5.51 20.63 15.53
C GLU A 83 4.64 19.71 16.41
N SER A 84 3.46 19.32 15.91
CA SER A 84 2.53 18.40 16.52
C SER A 84 2.15 17.31 15.53
N TRP A 85 1.87 16.11 16.04
CA TRP A 85 1.36 15.03 15.19
C TRP A 85 -0.16 15.16 15.09
N LYS A 86 -0.70 14.93 13.89
CA LYS A 86 -2.14 14.99 13.65
C LYS A 86 -2.56 13.84 12.74
N LEU A 87 -3.63 13.13 13.13
CA LEU A 87 -4.27 12.13 12.29
C LEU A 87 -5.41 12.74 11.47
N LEU A 88 -5.87 11.98 10.47
CA LEU A 88 -7.03 12.40 9.68
C LEU A 88 -8.29 12.46 10.57
N GLU A 89 -9.13 13.45 10.31
CA GLU A 89 -10.44 13.55 10.95
C GLU A 89 -11.41 12.49 10.40
N SER A 90 -12.47 12.17 11.16
CA SER A 90 -13.39 11.07 10.86
C SER A 90 -14.00 11.11 9.46
N ASP A 91 -14.30 12.30 8.93
CA ASP A 91 -14.78 12.46 7.54
C ASP A 91 -13.69 12.11 6.52
N ALA A 92 -12.50 12.70 6.67
CA ALA A 92 -11.36 12.42 5.82
C ALA A 92 -10.97 10.93 5.84
N LYS A 93 -11.01 10.29 7.02
CA LYS A 93 -10.80 8.84 7.16
C LYS A 93 -11.79 8.04 6.33
N LYS A 94 -13.08 8.36 6.37
CA LYS A 94 -14.12 7.65 5.59
C LYS A 94 -13.90 7.79 4.09
N ARG A 95 -13.57 9.00 3.63
CA ARG A 95 -13.24 9.26 2.22
C ARG A 95 -12.02 8.45 1.78
N ARG A 96 -10.95 8.49 2.56
CA ARG A 96 -9.73 7.73 2.27
C ARG A 96 -9.96 6.23 2.30
N GLN A 97 -10.67 5.69 3.28
CA GLN A 97 -10.99 4.25 3.36
C GLN A 97 -11.82 3.78 2.16
N SER A 98 -12.70 4.65 1.64
CA SER A 98 -13.47 4.34 0.43
C SER A 98 -12.56 4.29 -0.81
N SER A 99 -11.64 5.25 -0.95
CA SER A 99 -10.63 5.22 -2.03
C SER A 99 -9.66 4.05 -1.92
N GLU A 100 -9.27 3.66 -0.69
CA GLU A 100 -8.36 2.55 -0.42
C GLU A 100 -8.88 1.22 -0.98
N LYS A 101 -10.20 0.99 -0.94
CA LYS A 101 -10.84 -0.23 -1.48
C LYS A 101 -10.62 -0.40 -2.99
N SER A 102 -10.37 0.69 -3.70
CA SER A 102 -10.20 0.71 -5.15
C SER A 102 -8.73 0.62 -5.59
N ILE A 103 -7.79 0.57 -4.63
CA ILE A 103 -6.35 0.47 -4.91
C ILE A 103 -5.76 -0.79 -4.28
N SER A 104 -4.62 -1.24 -4.82
CA SER A 104 -3.81 -2.23 -4.13
C SER A 104 -3.00 -1.56 -3.02
N VAL A 105 -2.91 -2.20 -1.86
CA VAL A 105 -2.05 -1.75 -0.75
C VAL A 105 -0.91 -2.74 -0.50
N LEU A 106 0.18 -2.24 0.09
CA LEU A 106 1.26 -3.08 0.60
C LEU A 106 0.80 -3.76 1.90
N THR A 107 1.13 -5.04 2.03
CA THR A 107 0.74 -5.88 3.17
C THR A 107 1.93 -6.64 3.72
N ASN A 108 1.79 -7.20 4.93
CA ASN A 108 2.81 -8.09 5.50
C ASN A 108 3.18 -9.29 4.60
N GLY A 109 2.25 -9.74 3.74
CA GLY A 109 2.51 -10.81 2.78
C GLY A 109 3.47 -10.41 1.67
N ASP A 110 3.59 -9.11 1.36
CA ASP A 110 4.50 -8.60 0.33
C ASP A 110 5.95 -8.52 0.82
N LEU A 111 6.16 -8.39 2.13
CA LEU A 111 7.47 -8.37 2.78
C LEU A 111 8.09 -9.76 2.96
N ARG A 112 7.22 -10.76 3.09
CA ARG A 112 7.61 -12.16 3.03
C ARG A 112 7.93 -12.45 1.57
N GLY A 113 9.14 -12.07 1.14
CA GLY A 113 9.66 -12.45 -0.17
C GLY A 113 9.29 -13.90 -0.42
N LYS A 114 8.57 -14.17 -1.51
CA LYS A 114 8.26 -15.54 -1.90
C LYS A 114 9.56 -16.22 -2.31
N SER A 115 10.31 -16.73 -1.33
CA SER A 115 11.18 -17.88 -1.50
C SER A 115 10.33 -19.15 -1.48
N SER A 116 9.27 -19.19 -2.28
CA SER A 116 8.38 -20.35 -2.37
C SER A 116 7.88 -20.48 -3.79
N GLY A 117 8.35 -21.52 -4.48
CA GLY A 117 7.88 -21.98 -5.78
C GLY A 117 6.39 -22.32 -5.78
N GLY A 118 5.56 -21.30 -5.87
CA GLY A 118 4.11 -21.42 -5.99
C GLY A 118 3.72 -21.33 -7.46
N LYS A 119 3.49 -22.51 -8.07
CA LYS A 119 2.84 -22.84 -9.35
C LYS A 119 2.57 -21.69 -10.33
N PRO A 120 3.00 -21.81 -11.61
CA PRO A 120 2.63 -20.83 -12.63
C PRO A 120 1.10 -20.71 -12.67
N VAL A 121 0.63 -19.45 -12.65
CA VAL A 121 -0.74 -19.09 -12.97
C VAL A 121 -1.09 -19.85 -14.25
N LYS A 122 -2.03 -20.81 -14.16
CA LYS A 122 -2.59 -21.47 -15.34
C LYS A 122 -3.08 -20.32 -16.23
N LYS A 123 -2.34 -20.05 -17.31
CA LYS A 123 -2.83 -19.23 -18.40
C LYS A 123 -4.19 -19.80 -18.74
N ARG A 124 -5.20 -18.94 -18.77
CA ARG A 124 -6.54 -19.28 -19.22
C ARG A 124 -6.41 -19.59 -20.72
N THR A 125 -6.06 -20.83 -21.02
CA THR A 125 -6.00 -21.35 -22.38
C THR A 125 -7.42 -21.52 -22.89
N ASP A 126 -7.55 -21.28 -24.19
CA ASP A 126 -8.69 -21.57 -25.04
C ASP A 126 -9.95 -20.74 -24.86
N ARG A 127 -9.92 -19.59 -25.52
CA ARG A 127 -11.06 -19.11 -26.30
C ARG A 127 -11.32 -20.20 -27.37
N LYS A 128 -12.09 -21.24 -27.01
CA LYS A 128 -12.65 -22.19 -27.99
C LYS A 128 -13.32 -21.34 -29.08
N LYS A 129 -12.72 -21.32 -30.27
CA LYS A 129 -13.45 -20.98 -31.49
C LYS A 129 -14.58 -22.02 -31.56
N LEU A 130 -15.83 -21.57 -31.55
CA LEU A 130 -16.91 -22.41 -32.06
C LEU A 130 -16.58 -22.65 -33.54
N ASP A 131 -16.21 -23.88 -33.87
CA ASP A 131 -16.18 -24.33 -35.26
C ASP A 131 -17.62 -24.65 -35.64
N TYR A 132 -18.18 -23.90 -36.59
CA TYR A 132 -19.60 -23.95 -36.99
C TYR A 132 -19.78 -24.83 -38.24
N ARG A 133 -19.13 -25.99 -38.27
CA ARG A 133 -19.29 -27.00 -39.33
C ARG A 133 -19.25 -28.40 -38.72
N ASN A 134 -20.36 -28.79 -38.10
CA ASN A 134 -20.66 -30.20 -37.85
C ASN A 134 -22.17 -30.39 -37.59
N PHE A 135 -22.99 -29.75 -38.42
CA PHE A 135 -24.40 -30.10 -38.57
C PHE A 135 -24.61 -30.46 -40.03
N GLU A 136 -25.31 -31.56 -40.26
CA GLU A 136 -25.67 -32.20 -41.54
C GLU A 136 -24.77 -33.36 -41.99
N ASP A 137 -24.84 -34.45 -41.23
CA ASP A 137 -25.07 -35.79 -41.79
C ASP A 137 -26.07 -36.50 -40.86
N GLU A 138 -27.01 -37.28 -41.43
CA GLU A 138 -28.24 -37.89 -40.88
C GLU A 138 -29.48 -36.95 -40.97
N ASP A 139 -30.45 -37.10 -41.89
CA ASP A 139 -30.97 -38.23 -42.69
C ASP A 139 -31.37 -37.80 -44.12
#